data_AF-A0A7W3NGD6-F1
#
_entry.id   AF-A0A7W3NGD6-F1
#
_cell.length_a   1.000
_cell.length_b   1.000
_cell.length_c   1.000
_cell.angle_alpha   90.00
_cell.angle_beta   90.00
_cell.angle_gamma   90.00
#
_symmetry.space_group_name_H-M   'P 1'
#
loop_
_entity.id
_entity.type
_entity.pdbx_description
1 polymer ?
#
loop_
_entity_poly.entity_id
_entity_poly.type
_entity_poly.pdbx_seq_one_letter_code
_entity_poly.pdbx_strand_id
1 'polypeptide(L)' 'MNRNPDSGASPFRLASDGIAISPDGKILFFYPLTSCHLFSILTESLRDRTIPDMDYIMWSIGEKKVRLMG' A
#
# COMPACT_ATOMS: atom_id res chain seq x y z
N MET A 1 5.94 20.89 0.78
CA MET A 1 5.89 20.34 2.16
C MET A 1 6.46 21.40 3.09
N ASN A 2 5.73 21.81 4.12
CA ASN A 2 6.27 22.67 5.18
C ASN A 2 6.88 21.76 6.26
N ARG A 3 8.19 21.74 6.39
CA ARG A 3 8.89 21.06 7.50
C ARG A 3 9.68 22.12 8.25
N ASN A 4 9.50 22.18 9.57
CA ASN A 4 10.43 22.91 10.44
C ASN A 4 11.77 22.16 10.39
N PRO A 5 12.92 22.83 10.16
CA PRO A 5 14.23 22.18 10.07
C PRO A 5 14.58 21.32 11.30
N ASP A 6 14.03 21.66 12.46
CA ASP A 6 14.33 20.99 13.74
C ASP A 6 13.36 19.85 14.10
N SER A 7 12.24 19.70 13.38
CA SER A 7 11.31 18.59 13.62
C SER A 7 11.56 17.48 12.60
N GLY A 8 12.05 16.33 13.07
CA GLY A 8 12.22 15.13 12.25
C GLY A 8 10.94 14.79 11.48
N ALA A 9 11.08 14.15 10.32
CA ALA A 9 9.95 13.78 9.50
C ALA A 9 9.03 12.82 10.27
N SER A 10 7.76 13.20 10.44
CA SER A 10 6.74 12.29 10.95
C SER A 10 6.30 11.32 9.85
N PRO A 11 5.88 10.09 10.18
CA PRO A 11 5.36 9.13 9.21
C PRO A 11 4.16 9.73 8.47
N PHE A 12 4.24 9.79 7.14
CA PHE A 12 3.12 10.20 6.32
C PHE A 12 2.14 9.04 6.19
N ARG A 13 0.96 9.15 6.83
CA ARG A 13 -0.11 8.17 6.72
C ARG A 13 -1.05 8.57 5.60
N LEU A 14 -1.25 7.68 4.63
CA LEU A 14 -2.12 7.90 3.49
C LEU A 14 -3.08 6.71 3.35
N ALA A 15 -4.35 7.00 3.06
CA ALA A 15 -5.35 5.97 2.80
C ALA A 15 -5.17 5.32 1.41
N SER A 16 -5.79 4.15 1.23
CA SER A 16 -5.95 3.50 -0.07
C SER A 16 -7.42 3.59 -0.48
N ASP A 17 -7.70 3.89 -1.75
CA ASP A 17 -9.07 3.98 -2.27
C ASP A 17 -9.68 2.60 -2.54
N GLY A 18 -8.87 1.66 -3.05
CA GLY A 18 -9.33 0.34 -3.45
C GLY A 18 -8.64 -0.76 -2.67
N ILE A 19 -9.41 -1.56 -1.94
CA ILE A 19 -8.95 -2.80 -1.31
C ILE A 19 -9.77 -3.99 -1.82
N ALA A 20 -9.10 -5.11 -2.08
CA ALA A 20 -9.75 -6.38 -2.43
C ALA A 20 -8.99 -7.54 -1.78
N ILE A 21 -9.70 -8.62 -1.43
CA ILE A 21 -9.13 -9.83 -0.83
C ILE A 21 -9.31 -11.00 -1.79
N SER A 22 -8.29 -11.86 -1.89
CA SER A 22 -8.37 -13.10 -2.66
C SER A 22 -9.47 -14.03 -2.10
N PRO A 23 -10.07 -14.91 -2.92
CA PRO A 23 -11.16 -15.79 -2.46
C PRO A 23 -10.80 -16.68 -1.27
N ASP A 24 -9.52 -17.08 -1.16
CA ASP A 24 -8.96 -17.87 -0.07
C ASP A 24 -8.52 -17.03 1.14
N GLY A 25 -8.64 -15.70 1.07
CA GLY A 25 -8.34 -14.78 2.16
C GLY A 25 -6.86 -14.52 2.41
N LYS A 26 -5.95 -15.08 1.59
CA LYS A 26 -4.50 -15.04 1.84
C LYS A 26 -3.81 -13.80 1.30
N ILE A 27 -4.38 -13.16 0.28
CA ILE A 27 -3.76 -12.00 -0.38
C ILE A 27 -4.69 -10.80 -0.27
N LEU A 28 -4.14 -9.68 0.20
CA LEU A 28 -4.75 -8.35 0.12
C LEU A 28 -4.17 -7.61 -1.09
N PHE A 29 -5.04 -7.12 -1.97
CA PHE A 29 -4.71 -6.22 -3.07
C PHE A 29 -5.11 -4.81 -2.68
N PHE A 30 -4.25 -3.83 -2.96
CA PHE A 30 -4.56 -2.44 -2.66
C PHE A 30 -3.87 -1.45 -3.61
N TYR A 31 -4.46 -0.25 -3.72
CA TYR A 31 -3.98 0.83 -4.58
C TYR A 31 -3.80 2.12 -3.76
N PRO A 32 -2.57 2.57 -3.47
CA PRO A 32 -2.33 3.82 -2.75
C PRO A 32 -2.82 5.02 -3.56
N LEU A 33 -3.43 5.99 -2.89
CA LEU A 33 -3.93 7.23 -3.51
C LEU A 33 -2.86 8.02 -4.29
N THR A 34 -1.58 7.88 -3.93
CA THR A 34 -0.45 8.58 -4.55
C THR A 34 0.33 7.73 -5.56
N SER A 35 -0.15 6.53 -5.92
CA SER A 35 0.54 5.62 -6.83
C SER A 35 -0.34 5.24 -8.00
N CYS A 36 0.27 4.90 -9.14
CA CYS A 36 -0.40 4.26 -10.28
C CYS A 36 -0.24 2.72 -10.29
N HIS A 37 0.42 2.18 -9.27
CA HIS A 37 0.70 0.76 -9.14
C HIS A 37 -0.29 0.06 -8.22
N LEU A 38 -0.70 -1.13 -8.64
CA LEU A 38 -1.43 -2.08 -7.81
C LEU A 38 -0.43 -2.95 -7.04
N PHE A 39 -0.63 -3.04 -5.74
CA PHE A 39 0.21 -3.84 -4.85
C PHE A 39 -0.56 -5.04 -4.29
N SER A 40 0.19 -6.04 -3.85
CA SER A 40 -0.34 -7.19 -3.11
C SER A 40 0.57 -7.55 -1.93
N ILE A 41 -0.04 -8.06 -0.87
CA ILE A 41 0.63 -8.53 0.35
C ILE A 41 -0.11 -9.73 0.95
N LEU A 42 0.62 -10.62 1.63
CA LEU A 42 0.02 -11.70 2.41
C LEU A 42 -0.71 -11.16 3.65
N THR A 43 -1.92 -11.63 3.88
CA THR A 43 -2.74 -11.20 5.04
C THR A 43 -2.20 -11.71 6.37
N GLU A 44 -1.47 -12.83 6.38
CA GLU A 44 -0.80 -13.35 7.57
C GLU A 44 0.29 -12.42 8.08
N SER A 45 1.05 -11.80 7.17
CA SER A 45 2.08 -10.82 7.54
C SER A 45 1.46 -9.65 8.29
N LEU A 46 0.34 -9.11 7.79
CA LEU A 46 -0.37 -7.99 8.43
C LEU A 46 -0.92 -8.29 9.83
N ARG A 47 -1.08 -9.58 10.18
CA ARG A 47 -1.57 -10.01 11.50
C ARG A 47 -0.45 -10.25 12.48
N ASP A 48 0.77 -10.46 11.98
CA ASP A 48 1.94 -10.72 12.80
C ASP A 48 2.51 -9.41 13.36
N ARG A 49 2.21 -9.16 14.64
CA ARG A 49 2.68 -7.96 15.36
C ARG A 49 4.18 -7.98 15.66
N THR A 50 4.88 -9.08 15.37
CA THR A 50 6.34 -9.16 15.54
C THR A 50 7.08 -8.57 14.34
N ILE A 51 6.39 -8.37 13.20
CA ILE A 51 6.96 -7.75 12.00
C ILE A 51 6.87 -6.22 12.15
N PRO A 52 8.00 -5.50 12.14
CA PRO A 52 8.01 -4.05 12.11
C PRO A 52 7.37 -3.51 10.81
N ASP A 53 6.70 -2.36 10.88
CA ASP A 53 6.02 -1.74 9.73
C ASP A 53 6.90 -1.56 8.48
N MET A 54 8.21 -1.40 8.66
CA MET A 54 9.17 -1.21 7.57
C MET A 54 9.56 -2.51 6.85
N ASP A 55 9.27 -3.67 7.46
CA ASP A 55 9.77 -4.97 7.02
C ASP A 55 8.72 -5.76 6.21
N TYR A 56 7.58 -5.15 5.91
CA TYR A 56 6.58 -5.76 5.03
C TYR A 56 7.11 -5.90 3.60
N ILE A 57 7.18 -7.12 3.12
CA ILE A 57 7.43 -7.41 1.70
C ILE A 57 6.11 -7.30 0.95
N MET A 58 6.06 -6.38 -0.03
CA MET A 58 4.92 -6.22 -0.92
C MET A 58 5.35 -6.37 -2.37
N TRP A 59 4.47 -6.97 -3.17
CA TRP A 59 4.70 -7.12 -4.60
C TRP A 59 3.94 -6.07 -5.39
N SER A 60 4.63 -5.39 -6.32
CA SER A 60 3.98 -4.60 -7.38
C SER A 60 3.54 -5.55 -8.47
N ILE A 61 2.23 -5.60 -8.74
CA ILE A 61 1.62 -6.54 -9.70
C ILE A 61 1.17 -5.86 -10.99
N GLY A 62 1.53 -4.59 -11.17
CA GLY A 62 1.36 -3.84 -12.41
C GLY A 62 0.73 -2.46 -12.21
N GLU A 63 0.58 -1.74 -13.33
CA GLU A 63 -0.13 -0.47 -13.40
C GLU A 63 -1.56 -0.70 -13.92
N LYS A 64 -2.56 -0.04 -13.31
CA LYS A 64 -3.89 0.01 -13.92
C LYS A 64 -3.84 1.03 -15.05
N LYS A 65 -3.65 0.57 -16.29
CA LYS A 65 -3.71 1.43 -17.47
C LYS A 65 -5.17 1.85 -17.72
N VAL A 66 -5.57 3.02 -17.21
CA VAL A 66 -6.87 3.61 -17.54
C VAL A 66 -6.81 4.06 -19.00
N ARG A 67 -7.39 3.26 -19.92
CA ARG A 67 -7.73 3.77 -21.26
C ARG A 67 -8.95 4.67 -21.09
N LEU A 68 -8.73 5.98 -21.24
CA LEU A 68 -9.82 6.90 -21.53
C LEU A 68 -10.28 6.58 -22.97
N MET A 69 -11.42 5.91 -23.09
CA MET A 69 -12.13 5.80 -24.37
C MET A 69 -12.80 7.14 -24.62
N GLY A 70 -12.22 7.93 -25.52
CA GLY A 70 -12.88 9.08 -26.17
C GLY A 70 -13.54 8.66 -27.46
#